data_AF-Q7P3B0-F1
#
_entry.id   AF-Q7P3B0-F1
#
_cell.length_a   1.000
_cell.length_b   1.000
_cell.length_c   1.000
_cell.angle_alpha   90.00
_cell.angle_beta   90.00
_cell.angle_gamma   90.00
#
_symmetry.space_group_name_H-M   'P 1'
#
loop_
_entity.id
_entity.type
_entity.pdbx_description
1 polymer ?
#
loop_
_entity_poly.entity_id
_entity_poly.type
_entity_poly.pdbx_seq_one_letter_code
_entity_poly.pdbx_strand_id
1 'polypeptide(L)'
;MNPIIILVTPQMGANIGATARAMKNFGLNELRIVAPRDGWPNEQARSNAVGAVNIIDHAKIFDSLEDSIKDLEYLYATTCIKRAMNKDYVFSQNLPLDYPNSEKVGIMFGRENNGLSNEEIAFATKIITINTTEFSSLNIAQAVIIICYELLRNSTPREDRMYITFKN
;
A
#
# COMPACT_ATOMS: atom_id res chain seq x y z
N MET A 1 10.39 -4.05 9.48
CA MET A 1 9.72 -4.19 8.17
C MET A 1 9.36 -2.79 7.68
N ASN A 2 9.89 -2.36 6.54
CA ASN A 2 9.58 -1.04 5.96
C ASN A 2 9.41 -1.19 4.45
N PRO A 3 8.31 -1.79 3.98
CA PRO A 3 8.10 -1.97 2.55
C PRO A 3 7.80 -0.64 1.88
N ILE A 4 8.06 -0.61 0.58
CA ILE A 4 7.65 0.46 -0.31
C ILE A 4 6.19 0.22 -0.69
N ILE A 5 5.33 1.19 -0.41
CA ILE A 5 3.92 1.15 -0.82
C ILE A 5 3.82 1.68 -2.25
N ILE A 6 3.19 0.91 -3.14
CA ILE A 6 3.09 1.22 -4.56
C ILE A 6 1.62 1.33 -4.94
N LEU A 7 1.19 2.51 -5.37
CA LEU A 7 -0.16 2.73 -5.89
C LEU A 7 -0.14 2.66 -7.41
N VAL A 8 -0.82 1.66 -7.97
CA VAL A 8 -0.86 1.42 -9.41
C VAL A 8 -2.09 2.09 -10.02
N THR A 9 -1.83 3.17 -10.75
CA THR A 9 -2.82 3.99 -11.46
C THR A 9 -3.95 4.52 -10.53
N PRO A 10 -3.64 5.10 -9.36
CA PRO A 10 -4.67 5.58 -8.44
C PRO A 10 -5.55 6.63 -9.10
N GLN A 11 -6.85 6.58 -8.81
CA GLN A 11 -7.84 7.42 -9.48
C GLN A 11 -8.08 8.73 -8.76
N MET A 12 -7.93 8.79 -7.44
CA MET A 12 -8.27 10.00 -6.68
C MET A 12 -7.12 10.48 -5.82
N GLY A 13 -6.75 11.76 -5.96
CA GLY A 13 -5.77 12.40 -5.09
C GLY A 13 -6.10 12.24 -3.60
N ALA A 14 -7.39 12.34 -3.23
CA ALA A 14 -7.85 12.14 -1.86
C ALA A 14 -7.43 10.77 -1.28
N ASN A 15 -7.50 9.70 -2.07
CA ASN A 15 -7.10 8.36 -1.65
C ASN A 15 -5.57 8.22 -1.53
N ILE A 16 -4.81 8.93 -2.37
CA ILE A 16 -3.34 9.01 -2.25
C ILE A 16 -2.97 9.71 -0.93
N GLY A 17 -3.62 10.82 -0.60
CA GLY A 17 -3.42 11.52 0.67
C GLY A 17 -3.79 10.66 1.89
N ALA A 18 -4.95 10.00 1.84
CA ALA A 18 -5.40 9.08 2.88
C ALA A 18 -4.45 7.88 3.05
N THR A 19 -3.89 7.37 1.96
CA THR A 19 -2.84 6.34 1.95
C THR A 19 -1.59 6.83 2.67
N ALA A 20 -1.09 8.03 2.36
CA ALA A 20 0.06 8.61 3.04
C ALA A 20 -0.19 8.77 4.55
N ARG A 21 -1.41 9.19 4.94
CA ARG A 21 -1.81 9.26 6.36
C ARG A 21 -1.80 7.89 7.02
N ALA A 22 -2.33 6.86 6.37
CA ALA A 22 -2.28 5.48 6.85
C ALA A 22 -0.83 5.03 7.06
N MET A 23 0.03 5.18 6.06
CA MET A 23 1.46 4.83 6.15
C MET A 23 2.14 5.50 7.34
N LYS A 24 1.96 6.82 7.50
CA LYS A 24 2.61 7.58 8.58
C LYS A 24 2.17 7.12 9.97
N ASN A 25 0.90 6.73 10.15
CA ASN A 25 0.42 6.22 11.43
C ASN A 25 1.16 4.95 11.88
N PHE A 26 1.65 4.14 10.93
CA PHE A 26 2.36 2.89 11.21
C PHE A 26 3.86 2.97 10.94
N GLY A 27 4.40 4.17 10.69
CA GLY A 27 5.83 4.42 10.53
C GLY A 27 6.39 4.10 9.14
N LEU A 28 5.55 3.80 8.15
CA LEU A 28 5.99 3.67 6.75
C LEU A 28 6.10 5.05 6.11
N ASN A 29 7.08 5.21 5.22
CA ASN A 29 7.42 6.52 4.64
C ASN A 29 7.75 6.50 3.14
N GLU A 30 7.94 5.33 2.52
CA GLU A 30 8.26 5.23 1.10
C GLU A 30 7.01 4.94 0.26
N LEU A 31 6.63 5.92 -0.56
CA LEU A 31 5.49 5.86 -1.47
C LEU A 31 5.96 5.95 -2.92
N ARG A 32 5.50 5.02 -3.76
CA ARG A 32 5.60 5.09 -5.22
C ARG A 32 4.20 5.20 -5.83
N ILE A 33 4.09 6.01 -6.86
CA ILE A 33 2.83 6.24 -7.57
C ILE A 33 3.08 6.01 -9.05
N VAL A 34 2.36 5.05 -9.63
CA VAL A 34 2.50 4.67 -11.04
C VAL A 34 1.34 5.26 -11.81
N ALA A 35 1.62 6.07 -12.83
CA ALA A 35 0.65 6.65 -13.75
C ALA A 35 -0.65 7.16 -13.08
N PRO A 36 -0.57 8.12 -12.12
CA PRO A 36 -1.76 8.62 -11.43
C PRO A 36 -2.74 9.23 -12.44
N ARG A 37 -4.02 8.85 -12.37
CA ARG A 37 -5.03 9.24 -13.39
C ARG A 37 -5.15 10.75 -13.54
N ASP A 38 -5.19 11.46 -12.40
CA ASP A 38 -5.39 12.90 -12.34
C ASP A 38 -4.06 13.68 -12.37
N GLY A 39 -2.94 13.01 -12.72
CA GLY A 39 -1.61 13.60 -12.81
C GLY A 39 -0.92 13.89 -11.47
N TRP A 40 0.27 14.48 -11.56
CA TRP A 40 1.10 14.88 -10.41
C TRP A 40 1.87 16.18 -10.72
N PRO A 41 2.08 17.11 -9.76
CA PRO A 41 1.61 17.08 -8.37
C PRO A 41 0.09 17.20 -8.25
N ASN A 42 -0.47 16.71 -7.15
CA ASN A 42 -1.92 16.71 -6.91
C ASN A 42 -2.26 17.41 -5.59
N GLU A 43 -2.93 18.56 -5.67
CA GLU A 43 -3.27 19.37 -4.50
C GLU A 43 -4.22 18.63 -3.54
N GLN A 44 -5.15 17.84 -4.07
CA GLN A 44 -6.05 17.01 -3.27
C GLN A 44 -5.28 15.94 -2.49
N ALA A 45 -4.26 15.33 -3.07
CA ALA A 45 -3.39 14.39 -2.35
C ALA A 45 -2.66 15.07 -1.19
N ARG A 46 -2.14 16.27 -1.43
CA ARG A 46 -1.45 17.04 -0.40
C ARG A 46 -2.39 17.48 0.72
N SER A 47 -3.57 18.00 0.41
CA SER A 47 -4.56 18.44 1.41
C SER A 47 -5.07 17.27 2.27
N ASN A 48 -5.30 16.10 1.66
CA ASN A 48 -5.80 14.91 2.37
C ASN A 48 -4.73 14.15 3.16
N ALA A 49 -3.44 14.42 2.92
CA ALA A 49 -2.36 13.82 3.69
C ALA A 49 -2.28 14.38 5.12
N VAL A 50 -2.79 15.59 5.37
CA VAL A 50 -2.81 16.26 6.69
C VAL A 50 -1.41 16.27 7.32
N GLY A 51 -1.16 15.44 8.34
CA GLY A 51 0.14 15.34 9.00
C GLY A 51 1.18 14.57 8.20
N ALA A 52 0.82 13.94 7.09
CA ALA A 52 1.68 13.07 6.27
C ALA A 52 2.12 13.70 4.94
N VAL A 53 2.04 15.04 4.82
CA VAL A 53 2.48 15.78 3.62
C VAL A 53 3.91 15.44 3.22
N ASN A 54 4.79 15.15 4.18
CA ASN A 54 6.16 14.73 3.87
C ASN A 54 6.23 13.45 3.03
N ILE A 55 5.30 12.50 3.16
CA ILE A 55 5.29 11.29 2.33
C ILE A 55 4.87 11.65 0.89
N ILE A 56 3.91 12.57 0.75
CA ILE A 56 3.48 13.09 -0.56
C ILE A 56 4.63 13.84 -1.24
N ASP A 57 5.30 14.75 -0.52
CA ASP A 57 6.38 15.57 -1.08
C ASP A 57 7.60 14.72 -1.50
N HIS A 58 7.81 13.55 -0.91
CA HIS A 58 8.89 12.61 -1.27
C HIS A 58 8.42 11.41 -2.10
N ALA A 59 7.15 11.38 -2.53
CA ALA A 59 6.62 10.28 -3.33
C ALA A 59 7.33 10.21 -4.68
N LYS A 60 7.77 9.01 -5.07
CA LYS A 60 8.38 8.77 -6.38
C LYS A 60 7.30 8.46 -7.41
N ILE A 61 7.30 9.21 -8.51
CA ILE A 61 6.32 9.06 -9.59
C ILE A 61 6.95 8.30 -10.74
N PHE A 62 6.22 7.34 -11.31
CA PHE A 62 6.66 6.51 -12.42
C PHE A 62 5.59 6.48 -13.51
N ASP A 63 6.01 6.42 -14.77
CA ASP A 63 5.11 6.27 -15.91
C ASP A 63 4.68 4.80 -16.12
N SER A 64 5.51 3.85 -15.69
CA SER A 64 5.30 2.41 -15.85
C SER A 64 5.44 1.65 -14.52
N LEU A 65 4.78 0.49 -14.43
CA LEU A 65 4.91 -0.37 -13.26
C LEU A 65 6.33 -0.94 -13.17
N GLU A 66 6.87 -1.36 -14.31
CA GLU A 66 8.19 -1.96 -14.49
C GLU A 66 9.30 -1.07 -13.94
N ASP A 67 9.27 0.23 -14.26
CA ASP A 67 10.25 1.18 -13.72
C ASP A 67 10.10 1.37 -12.21
N SER A 68 8.87 1.28 -11.71
CA SER A 68 8.58 1.44 -10.28
C SER A 68 8.95 0.23 -9.43
N ILE A 69 9.34 -0.91 -10.03
CA ILE A 69 9.66 -2.14 -9.30
C ILE A 69 11.07 -2.70 -9.60
N LYS A 70 11.81 -2.10 -10.55
CA LYS A 70 13.09 -2.65 -11.04
C LYS A 70 14.18 -2.84 -10.00
N ASP A 71 14.15 -2.06 -8.92
CA ASP A 71 15.11 -2.12 -7.81
C ASP A 71 14.62 -2.98 -6.64
N LEU A 72 13.44 -3.60 -6.75
CA LEU A 72 12.86 -4.46 -5.73
C LEU A 72 13.33 -5.91 -5.88
N GLU A 73 13.58 -6.56 -4.76
CA GLU A 73 13.92 -8.00 -4.70
C GLU A 73 12.70 -8.86 -4.42
N TYR A 74 11.66 -8.27 -3.81
CA TYR A 74 10.43 -8.97 -3.49
C TYR A 74 9.23 -8.05 -3.69
N LEU A 75 8.16 -8.59 -4.30
CA LEU A 75 6.98 -7.81 -4.62
C LEU A 75 5.71 -8.54 -4.22
N TYR A 76 4.89 -7.91 -3.41
CA TYR A 76 3.54 -8.37 -3.10
C TYR A 76 2.51 -7.64 -3.96
N ALA A 77 1.45 -8.36 -4.37
CA ALA A 77 0.25 -7.77 -4.96
C ALA A 77 -0.94 -7.97 -4.01
N THR A 78 -1.72 -6.93 -3.74
CA THR A 78 -2.95 -7.06 -2.94
C THR A 78 -4.16 -7.33 -3.82
N THR A 79 -4.96 -8.34 -3.47
CA THR A 79 -6.24 -8.65 -4.13
C THR A 79 -7.26 -9.13 -3.11
N CYS A 80 -8.53 -8.85 -3.35
CA CYS A 80 -9.65 -9.40 -2.56
C CYS A 80 -10.19 -10.72 -3.13
N ILE A 81 -9.76 -11.13 -4.33
CA ILE A 81 -10.28 -12.33 -5.03
C ILE A 81 -9.14 -13.30 -5.32
N LYS A 82 -9.33 -14.58 -5.00
CA LYS A 82 -8.49 -15.67 -5.50
C LYS A 82 -8.60 -15.70 -7.02
N ARG A 83 -7.56 -15.22 -7.70
CA ARG A 83 -7.46 -15.32 -9.16
C ARG A 83 -6.83 -16.65 -9.54
N ALA A 84 -7.20 -17.19 -10.69
CA ALA A 84 -6.62 -18.41 -11.25
C ALA A 84 -5.20 -18.15 -11.79
N MET A 85 -4.28 -17.74 -10.90
CA MET A 85 -2.87 -17.55 -11.20
C MET A 85 -2.04 -18.49 -10.35
N ASN A 86 -0.98 -19.05 -10.94
CA ASN A 86 -0.06 -19.94 -10.25
C ASN A 86 0.94 -19.13 -9.41
N LYS A 87 0.43 -18.47 -8.37
CA LYS A 87 1.21 -17.66 -7.41
C LYS A 87 0.83 -18.08 -5.99
N ASP A 88 1.81 -18.09 -5.10
CA ASP A 88 1.55 -18.32 -3.68
C ASP A 88 0.79 -17.14 -3.07
N TYR A 89 -0.04 -17.45 -2.07
CA TYR A 89 -0.87 -16.48 -1.36
C TYR A 89 -0.49 -16.44 0.12
N VAL A 90 -0.57 -15.26 0.71
CA VAL A 90 -0.46 -15.05 2.15
C VAL A 90 -1.67 -14.23 2.62
N PHE A 91 -2.32 -14.68 3.69
CA PHE A 91 -3.32 -13.86 4.35
C PHE A 91 -2.65 -12.70 5.07
N SER A 92 -3.25 -11.51 5.06
CA SER A 92 -2.66 -10.30 5.65
C SER A 92 -2.19 -10.49 7.10
N GLN A 93 -2.93 -11.28 7.90
CA GLN A 93 -2.55 -11.63 9.28
C GLN A 93 -1.24 -12.44 9.39
N ASN A 94 -0.85 -13.18 8.36
CA ASN A 94 0.38 -13.96 8.34
C ASN A 94 1.53 -13.18 7.67
N LEU A 95 1.27 -11.99 7.13
CA LEU A 95 2.26 -11.18 6.43
C LEU A 95 3.53 -10.93 7.26
N PRO A 96 3.48 -10.65 8.58
CA PRO A 96 4.70 -10.46 9.37
C PRO A 96 5.62 -11.68 9.43
N LEU A 97 5.05 -12.88 9.33
CA LEU A 97 5.81 -14.14 9.34
C LEU A 97 6.34 -14.50 7.95
N ASP A 98 5.62 -14.07 6.90
CA ASP A 98 6.00 -14.31 5.50
C ASP A 98 6.96 -13.25 4.95
N TYR A 99 7.06 -12.08 5.60
CA TYR A 99 7.86 -10.95 5.14
C TYR A 99 9.33 -11.35 4.96
N PRO A 100 9.93 -11.16 3.77
CA PRO A 100 11.27 -11.65 3.48
C PRO A 100 12.32 -10.85 4.26
N ASN A 101 13.46 -11.48 4.54
CA ASN A 101 14.63 -10.79 5.08
C ASN A 101 15.37 -10.00 3.97
N SER A 102 14.71 -8.98 3.44
CA SER A 102 15.24 -8.04 2.44
C SER A 102 14.75 -6.63 2.76
N GLU A 103 15.57 -5.64 2.43
CA GLU A 103 15.23 -4.23 2.55
C GLU A 103 14.48 -3.70 1.31
N LYS A 104 14.43 -4.47 0.21
CA LYS A 104 13.86 -4.04 -1.07
C LYS A 104 12.54 -4.74 -1.38
N VAL A 105 11.57 -4.54 -0.50
CA VAL A 105 10.24 -5.16 -0.58
C VAL A 105 9.21 -4.12 -1.01
N GLY A 106 8.43 -4.41 -2.04
CA GLY A 106 7.28 -3.61 -2.45
C GLY A 106 5.95 -4.28 -2.15
N ILE A 107 4.92 -3.48 -1.91
CA ILE A 107 3.53 -3.94 -1.82
C ILE A 107 2.66 -3.07 -2.75
N MET A 108 2.08 -3.71 -3.77
CA MET A 108 1.25 -3.05 -4.77
C MET A 108 -0.22 -3.07 -4.41
N PHE A 109 -0.84 -1.91 -4.58
CA PHE A 109 -2.29 -1.70 -4.48
C PHE A 109 -2.79 -1.15 -5.81
N GLY A 110 -3.86 -1.75 -6.32
CA GLY A 110 -4.43 -1.38 -7.61
C GLY A 110 -5.48 -0.27 -7.53
N ARG A 111 -6.09 -0.02 -8.69
CA ARG A 111 -7.11 1.01 -8.92
C ARG A 111 -8.35 0.77 -8.06
N GLU A 112 -9.04 1.83 -7.65
CA GLU A 112 -10.21 1.76 -6.79
C GLU A 112 -11.38 0.95 -7.38
N ASN A 113 -11.56 1.00 -8.70
CA ASN A 113 -12.67 0.35 -9.38
C ASN A 113 -12.42 -1.12 -9.71
N ASN A 114 -11.20 -1.47 -10.09
CA ASN A 114 -10.87 -2.76 -10.72
C ASN A 114 -9.71 -3.51 -10.04
N GLY A 115 -9.08 -2.90 -9.03
CA GLY A 115 -7.86 -3.41 -8.41
C GLY A 115 -6.70 -3.51 -9.41
N LEU A 116 -5.84 -4.50 -9.18
CA LEU A 116 -4.73 -4.82 -10.07
C LEU A 116 -5.20 -5.68 -11.26
N SER A 117 -4.64 -5.44 -12.43
CA SER A 117 -4.80 -6.28 -13.62
C SER A 117 -4.03 -7.60 -13.45
N ASN A 118 -4.35 -8.61 -14.28
CA ASN A 118 -3.59 -9.87 -14.23
C ASN A 118 -2.12 -9.67 -14.64
N GLU A 119 -1.86 -8.76 -15.58
CA GLU A 119 -0.51 -8.39 -16.01
C GLU A 119 0.28 -7.74 -14.87
N GLU A 120 -0.34 -6.85 -14.11
CA GLU A 120 0.27 -6.20 -12.94
C GLU A 120 0.57 -7.22 -11.83
N ILE A 121 -0.35 -8.15 -11.57
CA ILE A 121 -0.13 -9.19 -10.56
C ILE A 121 0.94 -10.20 -11.01
N ALA A 122 1.14 -10.41 -12.32
CA ALA A 122 2.15 -11.33 -12.83
C ALA A 122 3.57 -10.97 -12.37
N PHE A 123 3.85 -9.67 -12.16
CA PHE A 123 5.12 -9.18 -11.62
C PHE A 123 5.33 -9.54 -10.14
N ALA A 124 4.27 -9.78 -9.37
CA ALA A 124 4.39 -10.04 -7.94
C ALA A 124 4.97 -11.43 -7.64
N THR A 125 5.80 -11.52 -6.62
CA THR A 125 6.29 -12.78 -6.05
C THR A 125 5.15 -13.53 -5.36
N LYS A 126 4.35 -12.82 -4.57
CA LYS A 126 3.21 -13.37 -3.82
C LYS A 126 2.01 -12.45 -3.82
N ILE A 127 0.86 -13.06 -3.56
CA ILE A 127 -0.41 -12.37 -3.43
C ILE A 127 -0.74 -12.20 -1.94
N ILE A 128 -1.05 -10.98 -1.50
CA ILE A 128 -1.64 -10.73 -0.20
C ILE A 128 -3.15 -10.71 -0.33
N THR A 129 -3.83 -11.50 0.52
CA THR A 129 -5.29 -11.52 0.64
C THR A 129 -5.69 -10.94 1.98
N ILE A 130 -6.49 -9.87 1.95
CA ILE A 130 -7.17 -9.35 3.14
C ILE A 130 -8.47 -10.12 3.31
N ASN A 131 -8.71 -10.69 4.49
CA ASN A 131 -9.95 -11.39 4.77
C ASN A 131 -11.12 -10.40 4.87
N THR A 132 -12.13 -10.59 4.03
CA THR A 132 -13.39 -9.86 4.05
C THR A 132 -14.56 -10.85 4.08
N THR A 133 -15.77 -10.34 4.33
CA THR A 133 -17.01 -11.12 4.16
C THR A 133 -17.46 -11.10 2.68
N GLU A 134 -18.72 -11.45 2.41
CA GLU A 134 -19.36 -11.38 1.08
C GLU A 134 -19.21 -10.01 0.40
N PHE A 135 -19.16 -8.92 1.19
CA PHE A 135 -18.86 -7.59 0.68
C PHE A 135 -17.36 -7.29 0.81
N SER A 136 -16.64 -7.41 -0.30
CA SER A 136 -15.17 -7.34 -0.38
C SER A 136 -14.63 -6.08 -1.07
N SER A 137 -15.39 -4.98 -1.02
CA SER A 137 -15.03 -3.70 -1.62
C SER A 137 -14.41 -2.77 -0.58
N LEU A 138 -13.08 -2.83 -0.45
CA LEU A 138 -12.32 -1.91 0.39
C LEU A 138 -11.84 -0.71 -0.43
N ASN A 139 -11.93 0.48 0.15
CA ASN A 139 -11.19 1.63 -0.38
C ASN A 139 -9.68 1.35 -0.30
N ILE A 140 -8.90 1.86 -1.25
CA ILE A 140 -7.45 1.61 -1.32
C ILE A 140 -6.72 2.03 -0.03
N ALA A 141 -7.06 3.16 0.57
CA ALA A 141 -6.46 3.60 1.83
C ALA A 141 -6.86 2.69 3.01
N GLN A 142 -8.05 2.07 2.97
CA GLN A 142 -8.46 1.05 3.94
C GLN A 142 -7.69 -0.27 3.74
N ALA A 143 -7.41 -0.67 2.50
CA ALA A 143 -6.54 -1.81 2.27
C ALA A 143 -5.13 -1.52 2.81
N VAL A 144 -4.57 -0.35 2.50
CA VAL A 144 -3.25 0.07 3.00
C VAL A 144 -3.21 0.10 4.53
N ILE A 145 -4.22 0.67 5.20
CA ILE A 145 -4.21 0.78 6.67
C ILE A 145 -4.18 -0.60 7.35
N ILE A 146 -4.89 -1.59 6.80
CA ILE A 146 -4.87 -2.98 7.30
C ILE A 146 -3.47 -3.58 7.13
N ILE A 147 -2.87 -3.47 5.95
CA ILE A 147 -1.52 -4.00 5.71
C ILE A 147 -0.49 -3.33 6.63
N CYS A 148 -0.55 -2.01 6.77
CA CYS A 148 0.34 -1.26 7.64
C CYS A 148 0.19 -1.69 9.11
N TYR A 149 -1.05 -1.89 9.58
CA TYR A 149 -1.32 -2.41 10.91
C TYR A 149 -0.75 -3.81 11.11
N GLU A 150 -0.99 -4.73 10.16
CA GLU A 150 -0.49 -6.11 10.24
C GLU A 150 1.04 -6.15 10.36
N LEU A 151 1.75 -5.33 9.59
CA LEU A 151 3.21 -5.21 9.69
C LEU A 151 3.69 -4.66 11.04
N LEU A 152 2.95 -3.73 11.66
CA LEU A 152 3.38 -3.14 12.93
C LEU A 152 2.95 -3.95 14.16
N ARG A 153 1.85 -4.70 14.12
CA ARG A 153 1.15 -5.20 15.34
C ARG A 153 1.99 -6.03 16.32
N ASN A 154 3.07 -6.67 15.84
CA ASN A 154 3.97 -7.48 16.65
C ASN A 154 5.18 -6.68 17.19
N SER A 155 5.24 -5.38 16.92
CA SER A 155 6.30 -4.49 17.41
C SER A 155 6.06 -4.12 18.86
N THR A 156 7.14 -3.87 19.60
CA THR A 156 7.06 -3.42 20.99
C THR A 156 6.24 -2.12 21.08
N PRO A 157 5.20 -2.06 21.92
CA PRO A 157 4.42 -0.85 22.13
C PRO A 157 5.30 0.30 22.61
N ARG A 158 5.00 1.52 22.17
CA ARG A 158 5.64 2.73 22.68
C ARG A 158 4.98 3.12 24.00
N GLU A 159 5.70 2.96 25.11
CA GLU A 159 5.20 3.29 26.47
C GLU A 159 4.93 4.80 26.66
N ASP A 160 5.56 5.65 25.85
CA ASP A 160 5.54 7.11 25.94
C ASP A 160 4.45 7.80 25.09
N ARG A 161 3.65 7.05 24.33
CA ARG A 161 2.54 7.59 23.53
C ARG A 161 1.25 6.84 23.80
N MET A 162 0.39 7.42 24.63
CA MET A 162 -1.00 6.97 24.76
C MET A 162 -1.96 7.94 24.04
N TYR A 163 -2.98 7.34 23.43
CA TYR A 163 -4.13 7.89 22.70
C TYR A 163 -4.00 8.09 21.18
N ILE A 164 -4.89 7.38 20.45
CA ILE A 164 -5.26 7.71 19.08
C ILE A 164 -5.91 9.09 19.11
N THR A 165 -5.33 10.05 18.39
CA THR A 165 -5.95 11.36 18.21
C THR A 165 -6.74 11.37 16.91
N PHE A 166 -8.05 11.58 16.99
CA PHE A 166 -8.90 11.74 15.83
C PHE A 166 -8.74 13.17 15.29
N LYS A 167 -8.17 13.30 14.09
CA LYS A 167 -8.13 14.55 13.34
C LYS A 167 -9.19 14.48 12.24
N ASN A 168 -10.18 15.37 12.33
CA ASN A 168 -11.14 15.68 11.26
C ASN A 168 -10.44 16.46 10.16
#